data_AF-A0A7X8UT53-F1
#
_entry.id   AF-A0A7X8UT53-F1
#
_cell.length_a   1.000
_cell.length_b   1.000
_cell.length_c   1.000
_cell.angle_alpha   90.00
_cell.angle_beta   90.00
_cell.angle_gamma   90.00
#
_symmetry.space_group_name_H-M   'P 1'
#
loop_
_entity.id
_entity.type
_entity.pdbx_description
1 polymer ?
#
loop_
_entity_poly.entity_id
_entity_poly.type
_entity_poly.pdbx_seq_one_letter_code
_entity_poly.pdbx_strand_id
1 'polypeptide(L)' 'MLGLDDSNVLAGYLLCIGAVLLCVIYGLITWNRGAEDTDADDVRWAAEEKEVEEEFS' A
#
# COMPACT_ATOMS: atom_id res chain seq x y z
N MET A 1 -39.06 -9.34 10.87
CA MET A 1 -37.63 -9.74 10.73
C MET A 1 -37.05 -9.24 9.41
N LEU A 2 -37.29 -7.97 9.06
CA LEU A 2 -36.47 -7.21 8.12
C LEU A 2 -36.12 -5.95 8.90
N GLY A 3 -35.14 -6.09 9.80
CA GLY A 3 -34.72 -5.11 10.81
C GLY A 3 -33.98 -3.93 10.22
N LEU A 4 -34.54 -3.33 9.16
CA LEU A 4 -34.03 -2.12 8.52
C LEU A 4 -34.67 -0.85 9.11
N ASP A 5 -35.53 -0.98 10.12
CA ASP A 5 -36.14 0.14 10.87
C ASP A 5 -35.24 0.64 12.02
N ASP A 6 -34.26 -0.18 12.45
CA ASP A 6 -33.34 0.17 13.52
C ASP A 6 -32.18 1.00 12.96
N SER A 7 -32.17 2.30 13.28
CA SER A 7 -31.05 3.23 13.00
C SER A 7 -29.67 2.67 13.38
N ASN A 8 -29.60 1.76 14.34
CA ASN A 8 -28.39 1.06 14.75
C ASN A 8 -27.83 0.12 13.67
N VAL A 9 -28.69 -0.54 12.90
CA VAL A 9 -28.27 -1.46 11.82
C VAL A 9 -27.69 -0.65 10.66
N LEU A 10 -28.34 0.47 10.31
CA LEU A 10 -27.83 1.40 9.30
C LEU A 10 -26.49 2.02 9.72
N ALA A 11 -26.36 2.41 10.99
CA ALA A 11 -25.10 2.88 11.55
C ALA A 11 -24.01 1.80 11.48
N GLY A 12 -24.34 0.54 11.79
CA GLY A 12 -23.41 -0.59 11.69
C GLY A 12 -22.89 -0.80 10.26
N TYR A 13 -23.77 -0.78 9.26
CA TYR A 13 -23.37 -0.87 7.86
C TYR A 13 -22.49 0.30 7.42
N LEU A 14 -22.85 1.54 7.80
CA LEU A 14 -22.03 2.72 7.50
C LEU A 14 -20.65 2.63 8.16
N LEU A 15 -20.57 2.13 9.39
CA LEU A 15 -19.32 1.97 10.11
C LEU A 15 -18.43 0.90 9.48
N CYS A 16 -19.01 -0.23 9.06
CA CYS A 16 -18.28 -1.28 8.34
C CYS A 16 -17.75 -0.77 6.99
N ILE A 17 -18.58 -0.08 6.20
CA ILE A 17 -18.16 0.51 4.93
C ILE A 17 -17.07 1.56 5.16
N GLY A 18 -17.24 2.41 6.18
CA GLY A 18 -16.26 3.41 6.58
C GLY A 18 -14.93 2.79 6.97
N ALA A 19 -14.93 1.70 7.76
CA ALA A 19 -13.71 0.99 8.16
C ALA A 19 -12.97 0.41 6.96
N VAL A 20 -13.69 -0.21 6.02
CA VAL A 20 -13.09 -0.73 4.78
C VAL A 20 -12.47 0.40 3.96
N LEU A 21 -13.19 1.52 3.80
CA LEU A 21 -12.67 2.69 3.07
C LEU A 21 -11.41 3.26 3.74
N LEU A 22 -11.40 3.39 5.07
CA LEU A 22 -10.23 3.85 5.81
C LEU A 22 -9.02 2.92 5.60
N CYS A 23 -9.20 1.60 5.67
CA CYS A 23 -8.14 0.63 5.41
C CYS A 23 -7.57 0.75 4.00
N VAL A 24 -8.44 0.86 2.99
CA VAL A 24 -8.01 0.98 1.58
C VAL A 24 -7.29 2.29 1.33
N ILE A 25 -7.84 3.42 1.79
CA ILE A 25 -7.23 4.75 1.63
C ILE A 25 -5.88 4.80 2.35
N TYR A 26 -5.82 4.34 3.59
CA TYR A 26 -4.58 4.28 4.36
C TYR A 26 -3.54 3.39 3.67
N GLY A 27 -3.95 2.22 3.18
CA GLY A 27 -3.11 1.31 2.41
C GLY A 27 -2.56 1.98 1.15
N LEU A 28 -3.38 2.68 0.37
CA LEU A 28 -2.94 3.41 -0.83
C LEU A 28 -1.93 4.53 -0.51
N ILE A 29 -2.21 5.35 0.50
CA ILE A 29 -1.32 6.45 0.92
C ILE A 29 0.01 5.89 1.46
N THR A 30 -0.06 4.84 2.27
CA THR A 30 1.11 4.23 2.91
C THR A 30 1.94 3.43 1.89
N TRP A 31 1.29 2.77 0.94
CA TRP A 31 1.96 2.06 -0.15
C TRP A 31 2.77 3.04 -1.01
N ASN A 32 2.25 4.23 -1.29
CA ASN A 32 2.99 5.26 -2.00
C ASN A 32 4.17 5.84 -1.20
N ARG A 33 4.19 5.70 0.13
CA ARG A 33 5.32 6.07 1.01
C ARG A 33 6.32 4.95 1.24
N GLY A 34 5.93 3.70 0.98
CA GLY A 34 6.77 2.51 1.11
C GLY A 34 7.54 2.15 -0.17
N ALA A 35 7.39 2.95 -1.23
CA ALA A 35 8.44 3.04 -2.24
C ALA A 35 9.63 3.70 -1.55
N GLU A 36 10.45 2.86 -0.93
CA GLU A 36 11.81 3.18 -0.53
C GLU A 36 12.39 4.02 -1.66
N ASP A 37 12.69 5.29 -1.35
CA ASP A 37 13.46 6.16 -2.21
C ASP A 37 14.67 5.32 -2.59
N THR A 38 14.72 4.86 -3.84
CA THR A 38 15.76 3.91 -4.26
C THR A 38 17.07 4.60 -3.96
N ASP A 39 17.76 4.12 -2.92
CA ASP A 39 18.88 4.86 -2.39
C ASP A 39 19.88 5.00 -3.54
N ALA A 40 20.45 6.19 -3.71
CA ALA A 40 21.37 6.43 -4.82
C ALA A 40 22.56 5.45 -4.77
N ASP A 41 22.83 4.87 -3.60
CA ASP A 41 23.76 3.75 -3.41
C ASP A 41 23.27 2.42 -4.01
N ASP A 42 21.98 2.07 -3.93
CA ASP A 42 21.42 0.85 -4.53
C ASP A 42 21.49 0.90 -6.06
N VAL A 43 21.22 2.08 -6.64
CA VAL A 43 21.34 2.29 -8.10
C VAL A 43 22.80 2.18 -8.56
N ARG A 44 23.74 2.69 -7.76
CA ARG A 44 25.17 2.63 -8.05
C ARG A 44 25.71 1.20 -7.94
N TRP A 45 25.31 0.46 -6.91
CA TRP A 45 25.66 -0.97 -6.75
C TRP A 45 25.13 -1.82 -7.92
N ALA A 46 23.88 -1.61 -8.32
CA ALA A 46 23.28 -2.34 -9.44
C ALA A 46 23.95 -2.04 -10.80
N ALA A 47 24.52 -0.85 -10.97
CA ALA A 47 25.32 -0.51 -12.14
C ALA A 47 26.70 -1.18 -12.11
N GLU A 48 27.37 -1.15 -10.95
CA GLU A 48 28.71 -1.71 -10.78
C GLU A 48 28.71 -3.25 -10.88
N GLU A 49 27.67 -3.94 -10.39
CA GLU A 49 27.51 -5.39 -10.60
C GLU A 49 27.43 -5.77 -12.09
N LYS A 50 26.73 -4.97 -12.91
CA LYS A 50 26.64 -5.23 -14.35
C LYS A 50 27.97 -5.03 -15.06
N GLU A 51 28.71 -3.99 -14.71
CA GLU A 51 30.04 -3.74 -15.30
C GLU A 51 31.01 -4.87 -14.95
N VAL A 52 30.97 -5.38 -13.72
CA VAL A 52 31.76 -6.55 -13.31
C VAL A 52 31.30 -7.82 -14.03
N GLU A 53 30.00 -8.03 -14.23
CA GLU A 53 29.52 -9.22 -14.95
C GLU A 53 29.92 -9.21 -16.43
N GLU A 54 29.90 -8.04 -17.09
CA GLU A 54 30.36 -7.88 -18.48
C GLU A 54 31.89 -7.94 -18.62
N GLU A 55 32.66 -7.45 -17.65
CA GLU A 55 34.12 -7.52 -17.68
C GLU A 55 34.64 -8.96 -17.51
N PHE A 56 33.89 -9.80 -16.79
CA PHE A 56 34.27 -11.18 -16.48
C PHE A 56 33.54 -12.25 -17.35
N SER A 57 32.75 -11.84 -18.35
CA SER A 57 32.10 -12.72 -19.35
C SER A 57 32.90 -12.88 -20.64
#